data_AF-A0A2R7J778-F1
#
_entry.id   AF-A0A2R7J778-F1
#
_cell.length_a   1.000
_cell.length_b   1.000
_cell.length_c   1.000
_cell.angle_alpha   90.00
_cell.angle_beta   90.00
_cell.angle_gamma   90.00
#
_symmetry.space_group_name_H-M   'P 1'
#
loop_
_entity.id
_entity.type
_entity.pdbx_description
1 polymer ?
#
loop_
_entity_poly.entity_id
_entity_poly.type
_entity_poly.pdbx_seq_one_letter_code
_entity_poly.pdbx_strand_id
1 'polypeptide(L)'
;MAKHFRLTSKSQVTVPLDVRMALGVGPGSAIVFDRDGDKIVMRKADEPIVDDATRRSERISRLERACRFARPMAVAVDDYMALIREPVPALAPE
;
A
#
# COMPACT_ATOMS: atom_id res chain seq x y z
N MET A 1 21.75 30.43 -7.18
CA MET A 1 20.76 31.05 -8.10
C MET A 1 19.40 30.44 -7.84
N ALA A 2 18.34 31.25 -7.79
CA ALA A 2 16.98 30.75 -7.67
C ALA A 2 16.53 30.12 -8.99
N LYS A 3 15.94 28.92 -8.93
CA LYS A 3 15.35 28.23 -10.08
C LYS A 3 13.83 28.25 -9.95
N HIS A 4 13.14 28.56 -11.04
CA HIS A 4 11.68 28.65 -11.07
C HIS A 4 11.10 27.36 -11.67
N PHE A 5 10.04 26.85 -11.05
CA PHE A 5 9.28 25.70 -11.52
C PHE A 5 7.79 25.99 -11.47
N ARG A 6 7.04 25.37 -12.39
CA ARG A 6 5.58 25.45 -12.38
C ARG A 6 5.02 24.41 -11.41
N LEU A 7 4.00 24.80 -10.68
CA LEU A 7 3.17 23.89 -9.92
C LEU A 7 2.26 23.11 -10.88
N THR A 8 2.20 21.79 -10.76
CA THR A 8 1.28 20.98 -11.58
C THR A 8 -0.15 21.11 -11.09
N SER A 9 -1.12 20.62 -11.87
CA SER A 9 -2.54 20.58 -11.48
C SER A 9 -2.81 19.78 -10.21
N LYS A 10 -1.90 18.88 -9.84
CA LYS A 10 -1.97 18.07 -8.61
C LYS A 10 -1.17 18.67 -7.47
N SER A 11 -0.84 19.96 -7.52
CA SER A 11 -0.05 20.67 -6.52
C SER A 11 1.35 20.08 -6.28
N GLN A 12 1.98 19.54 -7.34
CA GLN A 12 3.34 18.99 -7.26
C GLN A 12 4.35 19.99 -7.84
N VAL A 13 5.54 20.04 -7.26
CA VAL A 13 6.69 20.80 -7.78
C VAL A 13 7.87 19.86 -8.01
N THR A 14 8.58 20.05 -9.12
CA THR A 14 9.78 19.26 -9.42
C THR A 14 10.95 19.71 -8.57
N VAL A 15 11.58 18.79 -7.85
CA VAL A 15 12.83 19.05 -7.13
C VAL A 15 14.02 18.82 -8.06
N PRO A 16 14.86 19.83 -8.37
CA PRO A 16 16.01 19.69 -9.27
C PRO A 16 17.07 18.72 -8.76
N LEU A 17 17.89 18.17 -9.68
CA LEU A 17 18.92 17.17 -9.34
C LEU A 17 19.90 17.69 -8.28
N ASP A 18 20.41 18.90 -8.43
CA ASP A 18 21.33 19.53 -7.47
C ASP A 18 20.72 19.66 -6.07
N VAL A 19 19.43 20.02 -5.99
CA VAL A 19 18.70 20.11 -4.72
C VAL A 19 18.47 18.72 -4.12
N ARG A 20 18.11 17.72 -4.93
CA ARG A 20 17.92 16.34 -4.47
C ARG A 20 19.21 15.75 -3.90
N MET A 21 20.33 15.97 -4.58
CA MET A 21 21.65 15.51 -4.14
C MET A 21 22.07 16.20 -2.83
N ALA A 22 21.85 17.51 -2.72
CA ALA A 22 22.15 18.25 -1.49
C ALA A 22 21.31 17.79 -0.29
N LEU A 23 20.04 17.43 -0.51
CA LEU A 23 19.13 16.91 0.52
C LEU A 23 19.25 15.39 0.76
N GLY A 24 19.98 14.66 -0.09
CA GLY A 24 20.07 13.20 -0.03
C GLY A 24 18.73 12.49 -0.20
N VAL A 25 17.84 13.03 -1.06
CA VAL A 25 16.50 12.49 -1.33
C VAL A 25 16.42 11.86 -2.72
N GLY A 26 15.78 10.71 -2.80
CA GLY A 26 15.51 9.97 -4.03
C GLY A 26 14.04 9.59 -4.17
N PRO A 27 13.68 8.79 -5.20
CA PRO A 27 12.34 8.22 -5.33
C PRO A 27 11.94 7.47 -4.05
N GLY A 28 10.73 7.72 -3.55
CA GLY A 28 10.22 7.10 -2.32
C GLY A 28 10.77 7.67 -1.01
N SER A 29 11.68 8.65 -1.07
CA SER A 29 12.14 9.33 0.15
C SER A 29 11.03 10.14 0.80
N ALA A 30 10.93 10.02 2.11
CA ALA A 30 10.04 10.83 2.91
C ALA A 30 10.58 12.26 3.07
N ILE A 31 9.69 13.25 2.97
CA ILE A 31 10.03 14.67 3.03
C ILE A 31 9.05 15.35 3.98
N VAL A 32 9.56 16.24 4.83
CA VAL A 32 8.77 17.12 5.69
C VAL A 32 8.85 18.54 5.16
N PHE A 33 7.69 19.18 5.05
CA PHE A 33 7.60 20.63 4.87
C PHE A 33 7.35 21.27 6.22
N ASP A 34 8.21 22.22 6.58
CA ASP A 34 8.12 22.98 7.81
C ASP A 34 8.04 24.48 7.49
N ARG A 35 7.58 25.27 8.46
CA ARG A 35 7.45 26.72 8.32
C ARG A 35 8.51 27.43 9.15
N ASP A 36 9.35 28.22 8.47
CA ASP A 36 10.32 29.11 9.09
C ASP A 36 9.94 30.56 8.75
N GLY A 37 9.14 31.16 9.65
CA GLY A 37 8.55 32.49 9.47
C GLY A 37 7.68 32.57 8.21
N ASP A 38 8.17 33.28 7.20
CA ASP A 38 7.51 33.49 5.92
C ASP A 38 8.01 32.56 4.80
N LYS A 39 8.79 31.53 5.16
CA LYS A 39 9.35 30.55 4.22
C LYS A 39 8.84 29.15 4.56
N ILE A 40 8.66 28.36 3.51
CA ILE A 40 8.48 26.91 3.65
C ILE A 40 9.84 26.24 3.41
N VAL A 41 10.29 25.45 4.39
CA VAL A 41 11.54 24.71 4.36
C VAL A 41 11.24 23.24 4.12
N MET A 42 11.96 22.64 3.18
CA MET A 42 11.85 21.22 2.86
C MET A 42 13.02 20.46 3.48
N ARG A 43 12.74 19.42 4.26
CA ARG A 43 13.74 18.57 4.93
C ARG A 43 13.48 17.10 4.62
N LYS A 44 14.54 16.28 4.57
CA LYS A 44 14.39 14.82 4.52
C LYS A 44 13.79 14.35 5.85
N ALA A 45 12.79 13.47 5.80
CA ALA A 45 12.24 12.86 7.00
C ALA A 45 13.10 11.66 7.41
N ASP A 46 13.25 11.46 8.71
CA ASP A 46 13.96 10.30 9.27
C ASP A 46 13.11 9.03 9.21
N GLU A 47 11.78 9.19 9.22
CA GLU A 47 10.85 8.07 9.12
C GLU A 47 10.53 7.74 7.65
N PRO A 48 10.68 6.48 7.22
CA PRO A 48 10.25 6.08 5.90
C PRO A 48 8.71 6.17 5.81
N ILE A 49 8.21 6.81 4.75
CA ILE A 49 6.80 6.68 4.40
C ILE A 49 6.58 5.23 4.00
N VAL A 50 5.76 4.50 4.76
CA VAL A 50 5.42 3.11 4.45
C VAL A 50 4.68 3.09 3.12
N ASP A 51 5.41 2.69 2.08
CA ASP A 51 4.89 2.52 0.73
C ASP A 51 3.86 1.37 0.69
N ASP A 52 2.94 1.44 -0.28
CA ASP A 52 1.88 0.45 -0.48
C ASP A 52 2.42 -0.96 -0.76
N ALA A 53 3.58 -1.08 -1.43
CA ALA A 53 4.22 -2.38 -1.67
C ALA A 53 4.74 -2.99 -0.35
N THR A 54 5.30 -2.15 0.52
CA THR A 54 5.72 -2.54 1.88
C THR A 54 4.51 -2.93 2.75
N ARG A 55 3.40 -2.18 2.70
CA ARG A 55 2.15 -2.56 3.40
C ARG A 55 1.60 -3.89 2.86
N ARG A 56 1.67 -4.11 1.55
CA ARG A 56 1.19 -5.33 0.92
C ARG A 56 2.01 -6.53 1.36
N SER A 57 3.33 -6.43 1.38
CA SER A 57 4.21 -7.53 1.81
C SER A 57 3.96 -7.89 3.27
N GLU A 58 3.85 -6.89 4.16
CA GLU A 58 3.51 -7.10 5.56
C GLU A 58 2.15 -7.78 5.74
N ARG A 59 1.15 -7.38 4.95
CA ARG A 59 -0.18 -7.99 4.96
C ARG A 59 -0.15 -9.43 4.48
N ILE A 60 0.61 -9.73 3.44
CA ILE A 60 0.80 -11.11 2.94
C ILE A 60 1.50 -11.96 4.00
N SER A 61 2.60 -11.48 4.60
CA SER A 61 3.30 -12.21 5.67
C SER A 61 2.44 -12.40 6.92
N ARG A 62 1.49 -11.50 7.19
CA ARG A 62 0.49 -11.68 8.26
C ARG A 62 -0.50 -12.78 7.91
N LEU A 63 -0.99 -12.82 6.67
CA LEU A 63 -1.88 -13.88 6.19
C LEU A 63 -1.18 -15.24 6.19
N GLU A 64 0.05 -15.34 5.68
CA GLU A 64 0.83 -16.58 5.68
C GLU A 64 1.05 -17.12 7.10
N ARG A 65 1.33 -16.24 8.07
CA ARG A 65 1.41 -16.63 9.48
C ARG A 65 0.09 -17.16 10.02
N ALA A 66 -1.02 -16.51 9.69
CA ALA A 66 -2.34 -16.96 10.11
C ALA A 66 -2.70 -18.32 9.47
N CYS A 67 -2.38 -18.51 8.19
CA CYS A 67 -2.59 -19.77 7.47
C CYS A 67 -1.77 -20.93 8.04
N ARG A 68 -0.59 -20.68 8.64
CA ARG A 68 0.20 -21.74 9.29
C ARG A 68 -0.49 -22.39 10.49
N PHE A 69 -1.34 -21.65 11.20
CA PHE A 69 -2.07 -22.14 12.38
C PHE A 69 -3.55 -22.41 12.09
N ALA A 70 -4.08 -21.86 11.00
CA ALA A 70 -5.38 -22.26 10.49
C ALA A 70 -5.30 -23.74 10.09
N ARG A 71 -6.02 -24.60 10.81
CA ARG A 71 -6.32 -25.93 10.28
C ARG A 71 -7.08 -25.70 8.98
N PRO A 72 -6.60 -26.19 7.81
CA PRO A 72 -7.45 -26.22 6.65
C PRO A 72 -8.70 -26.99 7.05
N MET A 73 -9.87 -26.37 6.87
CA MET A 73 -11.10 -27.14 6.84
C MET A 73 -10.92 -28.05 5.63
N ALA A 74 -10.49 -29.29 5.87
CA ALA A 74 -10.22 -30.29 4.83
C ALA A 74 -11.54 -30.87 4.28
N VAL A 75 -12.49 -29.98 4.02
CA VAL A 75 -13.72 -30.30 3.29
C VAL A 75 -13.51 -29.74 1.89
N ALA A 76 -13.73 -30.58 0.87
CA ALA A 76 -13.79 -30.03 -0.47
C ALA A 76 -14.93 -28.99 -0.51
N VAL A 77 -14.79 -27.99 -1.36
CA VAL A 77 -15.83 -26.95 -1.52
C VAL A 77 -17.19 -27.60 -1.78
N ASP A 78 -17.21 -28.67 -2.59
CA ASP A 78 -18.42 -29.43 -2.90
C ASP A 78 -19.06 -30.09 -1.65
N ASP A 79 -18.25 -30.64 -0.74
CA ASP A 79 -18.73 -31.25 0.51
C ASP A 79 -19.34 -30.20 1.44
N TYR A 80 -18.72 -29.02 1.55
CA TYR A 80 -19.27 -27.91 2.32
C TYR A 80 -20.57 -27.38 1.71
N MET A 81 -20.62 -27.27 0.38
CA MET A 81 -21.83 -26.83 -0.32
C MET A 81 -22.96 -27.84 -0.24
N ALA A 82 -22.66 -29.15 -0.17
CA ALA A 82 -23.63 -30.20 0.07
C ALA A 82 -24.19 -30.17 1.51
N LEU A 83 -23.38 -29.78 2.50
CA LEU A 83 -23.81 -29.67 3.89
C LEU A 83 -24.84 -28.55 4.12
N ILE A 84 -24.69 -27.42 3.43
CA ILE A 84 -25.53 -26.23 3.66
C ILE A 84 -26.71 -26.09 2.70
N ARG A 85 -26.74 -26.86 1.61
CA ARG A 85 -27.86 -26.85 0.66
C ARG A 85 -28.89 -27.89 1.07
N GLU A 86 -30.16 -27.50 1.11
CA GLU A 86 -31.25 -28.47 1.14
C GLU A 86 -31.16 -29.37 -0.10
N PRO A 87 -31.47 -30.68 0.03
CA PRO A 87 -31.36 -31.61 -1.08
C PRO A 87 -32.27 -31.12 -2.22
N VAL A 88 -31.70 -30.93 -3.40
CA VAL A 88 -32.47 -30.59 -4.59
C VAL A 88 -33.45 -31.75 -4.83
N PRO A 89 -34.77 -31.53 -4.75
CA PRO A 89 -35.73 -32.61 -4.97
C PRO A 89 -35.50 -33.16 -6.38
N ALA A 90 -35.38 -34.48 -6.47
CA ALA A 90 -35.22 -35.14 -7.75
C ALA A 90 -36.42 -34.78 -8.64
N LEU A 91 -36.14 -34.21 -9.81
CA LEU A 91 -37.18 -34.02 -10.83
C LEU A 91 -37.76 -35.39 -11.15
N ALA A 92 -39.05 -35.58 -10.84
CA ALA A 92 -39.76 -36.80 -11.18
C ALA A 92 -39.72 -37.02 -12.70
N PRO A 93 -39.48 -38.23 -13.19
CA PRO A 93 -39.54 -38.52 -14.62
C PRO A 93 -40.99 -38.32 -15.12
N GLU A 94 -41.11 -37.66 -16.27
CA GLU A 94 -42.37 -37.47 -17.02
C GLU A 94 -42.94 -38.78 -17.58
#